data_AF-A0A969KY69-F1
#
_entry.id   AF-A0A969KY69-F1
#
_cell.length_a   1.000
_cell.length_b   1.000
_cell.length_c   1.000
_cell.angle_alpha   90.00
_cell.angle_beta   90.00
_cell.angle_gamma   90.00
#
_symmetry.space_group_name_H-M   'P 1'
#
loop_
_entity.id
_entity.type
_entity.pdbx_description
1 polymer ?
#
loop_
_entity_poly.entity_id
_entity_poly.type
_entity_poly.pdbx_seq_one_letter_code
_entity_poly.pdbx_strand_id
1 'polypeptide(L)'
;MLKQGGLYLDCVVRVAPLLGTELLLALTIEPPRYRYESDEDFDILEDDFGTEGSHDIDVSTFKFLPLISLLAVNEELGISAISTLCKVATGRWHELRWQRLHQEKTDQEESDAAILQSAMETDIDGIVLLVDGSRKYFQGGRKSLYWHRKFPSAPRIVACFLMTLENWLYSRPTMVAIEHSVSLILKHADTVALVGVLISLAKCHPNLLTNLLLPLVSSIQLFIWLEFEQIDQGQDYAFDSIGAQKLSKEERQELLEFQKLQHRYNPLLQIALQLWLEEKIPPERTSKILQDWDTYQIGLVPDVSQYRALRLRSWFDRVNWNVIEDGRVVIPFSSSITYLITLKLMLKLRLH
;
A
#
# COMPACT_ATOMS: atom_id res chain seq x y z
N MET A 1 27.95 1.20 6.49
CA MET A 1 27.69 0.60 5.16
C MET A 1 26.47 1.21 4.46
N LEU A 2 25.47 1.73 5.19
CA LEU A 2 24.33 2.46 4.60
C LEU A 2 24.64 3.94 4.26
N LYS A 3 25.60 4.55 4.96
CA LYS A 3 26.15 5.88 4.63
C LYS A 3 26.67 5.95 3.17
N GLN A 4 26.66 7.15 2.59
CA GLN A 4 26.99 7.39 1.17
C GLN A 4 26.10 6.60 0.20
N GLY A 5 24.81 6.48 0.51
CA GLY A 5 23.84 5.80 -0.35
C GLY A 5 24.06 4.29 -0.47
N GLY A 6 24.79 3.68 0.47
CA GLY A 6 24.98 2.23 0.49
C GLY A 6 26.09 1.70 -0.42
N LEU A 7 26.98 2.54 -0.95
CA LEU A 7 27.93 2.18 -2.01
C LEU A 7 28.79 0.92 -1.71
N TYR A 8 29.24 0.72 -0.47
CA TYR A 8 29.99 -0.48 -0.11
C TYR A 8 29.12 -1.74 -0.05
N LEU A 9 27.88 -1.60 0.41
CA LEU A 9 26.92 -2.70 0.44
C LEU A 9 26.50 -3.08 -0.98
N ASP A 10 26.38 -2.10 -1.89
CA ASP A 10 26.13 -2.32 -3.32
C ASP A 10 27.16 -3.26 -3.95
N CYS A 11 28.45 -3.02 -3.68
CA CYS A 11 29.53 -3.90 -4.15
C CYS A 11 29.35 -5.35 -3.68
N VAL A 12 28.98 -5.55 -2.41
CA VAL A 12 28.76 -6.90 -1.86
C VAL A 12 27.54 -7.55 -2.51
N VAL A 13 26.43 -6.81 -2.66
CA VAL A 13 25.21 -7.29 -3.32
C VAL A 13 25.49 -7.77 -4.75
N ARG A 14 26.32 -7.04 -5.51
CA ARG A 14 26.66 -7.41 -6.90
C ARG A 14 27.51 -8.68 -7.00
N VAL A 15 28.41 -8.91 -6.03
CA VAL A 15 29.36 -10.05 -6.06
C VAL A 15 28.79 -11.29 -5.35
N ALA A 16 28.09 -11.09 -4.24
CA ALA A 16 27.56 -12.14 -3.37
C ALA A 16 26.15 -11.75 -2.89
N PRO A 17 25.10 -11.89 -3.73
CA PRO A 17 23.77 -11.35 -3.46
C PRO A 17 23.09 -11.92 -2.21
N LEU A 18 23.36 -13.18 -1.86
CA LEU A 18 22.86 -13.78 -0.62
C LEU A 18 23.43 -13.09 0.62
N LEU A 19 24.76 -12.98 0.71
CA LEU A 19 25.44 -12.28 1.81
C LEU A 19 25.06 -10.79 1.83
N GLY A 20 24.97 -10.16 0.64
CA GLY A 20 24.51 -8.78 0.52
C GLY A 20 23.10 -8.58 1.06
N THR A 21 22.20 -9.53 0.85
CA THR A 21 20.84 -9.51 1.39
C THR A 21 20.84 -9.63 2.92
N GLU A 22 21.62 -10.56 3.47
CA GLU A 22 21.75 -10.74 4.92
C GLU A 22 22.31 -9.47 5.58
N LEU A 23 23.36 -8.88 5.02
CA LEU A 23 23.93 -7.63 5.51
C LEU A 23 22.94 -6.47 5.38
N LEU A 24 22.20 -6.40 4.27
CA LEU A 24 21.18 -5.37 4.07
C LEU A 24 20.11 -5.45 5.16
N LEU A 25 19.58 -6.64 5.45
CA LEU A 25 18.60 -6.86 6.51
C LEU A 25 19.19 -6.58 7.90
N ALA A 26 20.40 -7.07 8.19
CA ALA A 26 21.07 -6.85 9.48
C ALA A 26 21.36 -5.37 9.76
N LEU A 27 21.55 -4.55 8.73
CA LEU A 27 21.77 -3.11 8.87
C LEU A 27 20.46 -2.30 8.93
N THR A 28 19.32 -2.91 8.60
CA THR A 28 18.02 -2.22 8.49
C THR A 28 16.97 -2.72 9.46
N ILE A 29 17.23 -3.82 10.16
CA ILE A 29 16.41 -4.36 11.24
C ILE A 29 17.12 -4.06 12.56
N GLU A 30 16.37 -3.55 13.51
CA GLU A 30 16.90 -3.26 14.84
C GLU A 30 17.30 -4.57 15.55
N PRO A 31 18.50 -4.64 16.17
CA PRO A 31 18.88 -5.79 16.97
C PRO A 31 17.96 -5.93 18.20
N PRO A 32 17.71 -7.16 18.66
CA PRO A 32 16.92 -7.35 19.87
C PRO A 32 17.59 -6.66 21.06
N ARG A 33 16.89 -5.71 21.69
CA ARG A 33 17.33 -5.09 22.95
C ARG A 33 16.88 -5.93 24.15
N TYR A 34 17.75 -6.09 25.13
CA TYR A 34 17.37 -6.64 26.43
C TYR A 34 16.46 -5.64 27.14
N ARG A 35 15.25 -6.03 27.52
CA ARG A 35 14.29 -5.18 28.23
C ARG A 35 14.28 -5.52 29.71
N TYR A 36 14.41 -4.52 30.56
CA TYR A 36 14.13 -4.65 31.99
C TYR A 36 12.64 -4.40 32.26
N GLU A 37 12.10 -4.99 33.32
CA GLU A 37 10.67 -4.85 33.70
C GLU A 37 10.22 -3.40 33.94
N SER A 38 11.18 -2.49 34.18
CA SER A 38 10.96 -1.05 34.39
C SER A 38 11.25 -0.18 33.17
N ASP A 39 11.62 -0.77 32.03
CA ASP A 39 11.79 0.00 30.80
C ASP A 39 10.41 0.40 30.27
N GLU A 40 9.95 1.57 30.67
CA GLU A 40 8.74 2.17 30.13
C GLU A 40 9.00 2.54 28.65
N ASP A 41 8.26 1.93 27.72
CA ASP A 41 8.30 2.21 26.27
C ASP A 41 7.73 3.63 26.01
N PHE A 42 8.43 4.67 26.46
CA PHE A 42 7.99 6.07 26.35
C PHE A 42 8.40 6.77 25.05
N ASP A 43 9.06 6.10 24.12
CA ASP A 43 9.26 6.63 22.77
C ASP A 43 8.06 6.31 21.87
N ILE A 44 6.89 6.78 22.28
CA ILE A 44 5.64 6.77 21.49
C ILE A 44 5.82 7.57 20.17
N LEU A 45 6.85 8.43 20.12
CA LEU A 45 7.26 9.23 18.97
C LEU A 45 8.31 8.53 18.06
N GLU A 46 8.90 7.41 18.46
CA GLU A 46 9.80 6.65 17.57
C GLU A 46 8.98 5.81 16.58
N ASP A 47 8.71 6.41 15.42
CA ASP A 47 8.05 5.79 14.26
C ASP A 47 8.96 4.79 13.50
N ASP A 48 10.05 4.33 14.11
CA ASP A 48 11.01 3.43 13.44
C ASP A 48 10.60 1.96 13.47
N PHE A 49 9.61 1.58 14.30
CA PHE A 49 8.97 0.23 14.33
C PHE A 49 9.95 -0.95 14.22
N GLY A 50 11.03 -0.95 15.00
CA GLY A 50 12.02 -2.03 14.98
C GLY A 50 12.88 -2.08 13.72
N THR A 51 12.97 -0.96 13.00
CA THR A 51 13.91 -0.78 11.89
C THR A 51 15.08 0.09 12.31
N GLU A 52 16.24 -0.19 11.72
CA GLU A 52 17.51 0.49 11.98
C GLU A 52 17.99 1.20 10.71
N GLY A 53 18.93 2.14 10.84
CA GLY A 53 19.50 2.84 9.70
C GLY A 53 18.56 3.91 9.11
N SER A 54 17.36 4.11 9.67
CA SER A 54 16.49 5.25 9.39
C SER A 54 17.20 6.60 9.60
N HIS A 55 18.11 6.68 10.57
CA HIS A 55 18.92 7.87 10.82
C HIS A 55 20.09 8.04 9.84
N ASP A 56 20.57 6.94 9.25
CA ASP A 56 21.63 6.96 8.23
C ASP A 56 21.08 7.38 6.85
N ILE A 57 19.75 7.32 6.66
CA ILE A 57 19.05 7.80 5.47
C ILE A 57 18.52 9.21 5.76
N ASP A 58 19.23 10.22 5.24
CA ASP A 58 18.83 11.62 5.37
C ASP A 58 17.45 11.89 4.76
N VAL A 59 17.12 11.25 3.62
CA VAL A 59 15.82 11.35 2.94
C VAL A 59 15.44 10.01 2.29
N SER A 60 14.18 9.59 2.45
CA SER A 60 13.63 8.42 1.74
C SER A 60 13.70 8.66 0.23
N THR A 61 14.32 7.75 -0.50
CA THR A 61 14.55 7.87 -1.94
C THR A 61 14.07 6.62 -2.67
N PHE A 62 13.69 6.78 -3.93
CA PHE A 62 13.39 5.67 -4.84
C PHE A 62 14.64 5.15 -5.59
N LYS A 63 15.81 5.74 -5.32
CA LYS A 63 17.10 5.43 -5.94
C LYS A 63 18.05 4.70 -4.99
N PHE A 64 17.54 3.90 -4.05
CA PHE A 64 18.39 3.23 -3.06
C PHE A 64 19.25 2.14 -3.71
N LEU A 65 20.52 2.45 -3.92
CA LEU A 65 21.42 1.71 -4.81
C LEU A 65 21.57 0.22 -4.45
N PRO A 66 21.82 -0.18 -3.17
CA PRO A 66 21.97 -1.59 -2.84
C PRO A 66 20.73 -2.42 -3.18
N LEU A 67 19.53 -1.86 -2.97
CA LEU A 67 18.30 -2.55 -3.29
C LEU A 67 18.07 -2.63 -4.81
N ILE A 68 18.35 -1.56 -5.56
CA ILE A 68 18.25 -1.56 -7.02
C ILE A 68 19.15 -2.65 -7.61
N SER A 69 20.40 -2.73 -7.15
CA SER A 69 21.33 -3.75 -7.61
C SER A 69 20.90 -5.14 -7.21
N LEU A 70 20.34 -5.31 -6.00
CA LEU A 70 19.82 -6.60 -5.57
C LEU A 70 18.65 -7.03 -6.47
N LEU A 71 17.69 -6.15 -6.73
CA LEU A 71 16.56 -6.41 -7.62
C LEU A 71 17.01 -6.73 -9.05
N ALA A 72 18.08 -6.10 -9.53
CA ALA A 72 18.63 -6.36 -10.85
C ALA A 72 19.40 -7.69 -10.96
N VAL A 73 20.14 -8.08 -9.92
CA VAL A 73 20.94 -9.32 -9.90
C VAL A 73 20.08 -10.53 -9.54
N ASN A 74 19.20 -10.38 -8.55
CA ASN A 74 18.29 -11.41 -8.09
C ASN A 74 17.00 -10.78 -7.54
N GLU A 75 16.00 -10.67 -8.42
CA GLU A 75 14.73 -10.01 -8.13
C GLU A 75 13.96 -10.68 -6.99
N GLU A 76 13.97 -12.01 -6.91
CA GLU A 76 13.28 -12.76 -5.85
C GLU A 76 13.90 -12.47 -4.47
N LEU A 77 15.23 -12.43 -4.37
CA LEU A 77 15.90 -12.04 -3.12
C LEU A 77 15.61 -10.59 -2.73
N GLY A 78 15.63 -9.66 -3.69
CA GLY A 78 15.30 -8.26 -3.43
C GLY A 78 13.87 -8.09 -2.91
N ILE A 79 12.90 -8.72 -3.56
CA ILE A 79 11.49 -8.71 -3.11
C ILE A 79 11.34 -9.39 -1.74
N SER A 80 12.04 -10.50 -1.51
CA SER A 80 12.03 -11.18 -0.21
C SER A 80 12.60 -10.31 0.89
N ALA A 81 13.68 -9.55 0.63
CA ALA A 81 14.28 -8.64 1.60
C ALA A 81 13.32 -7.50 1.97
N ILE A 82 12.67 -6.89 0.97
CA ILE A 82 11.66 -5.85 1.21
C ILE A 82 10.50 -6.43 2.04
N SER A 83 10.01 -7.61 1.66
CA SER A 83 8.94 -8.30 2.40
C SER A 83 9.33 -8.55 3.85
N THR A 84 10.54 -9.06 4.12
CA THR A 84 11.04 -9.27 5.48
C THR A 84 11.09 -7.97 6.28
N LEU A 85 11.62 -6.88 5.72
CA LEU A 85 11.65 -5.60 6.44
C LEU A 85 10.24 -5.09 6.73
N CYS A 86 9.32 -5.16 5.76
CA CYS A 86 7.93 -4.77 5.97
C CYS A 86 7.26 -5.61 7.06
N LYS A 87 7.50 -6.93 7.12
CA LYS A 87 6.96 -7.79 8.18
C LYS A 87 7.45 -7.37 9.56
N VAL A 88 8.74 -7.08 9.71
CA VAL A 88 9.30 -6.61 10.98
C VAL A 88 8.63 -5.30 11.40
N ALA A 89 8.57 -4.32 10.50
CA ALA A 89 7.97 -3.02 10.77
C ALA A 89 6.47 -3.13 11.10
N THR A 90 5.73 -3.93 10.34
CA THR A 90 4.30 -4.16 10.57
C THR A 90 4.05 -4.93 11.87
N GLY A 91 4.89 -5.91 12.20
CA GLY A 91 4.80 -6.66 13.45
C GLY A 91 4.99 -5.76 14.67
N ARG A 92 6.00 -4.89 14.66
CA ARG A 92 6.20 -3.89 15.73
C ARG A 92 5.08 -2.86 15.78
N TRP A 93 4.60 -2.38 14.64
CA TRP A 93 3.42 -1.52 14.60
C TRP A 93 2.20 -2.21 15.25
N HIS A 94 1.99 -3.51 14.99
CA HIS A 94 0.89 -4.29 15.56
C HIS A 94 1.03 -4.43 17.08
N GLU A 95 2.20 -4.82 17.57
CA GLU A 95 2.47 -4.94 19.02
C GLU A 95 2.28 -3.60 19.74
N LEU A 96 2.88 -2.52 19.24
CA LEU A 96 2.90 -1.22 19.91
C LEU A 96 1.57 -0.48 19.82
N ARG A 97 0.86 -0.61 18.70
CA ARG A 97 -0.34 0.21 18.43
C ARG A 97 -1.61 -0.60 18.46
N TRP A 98 -1.64 -1.78 17.84
CA TRP A 98 -2.87 -2.56 17.78
C TRP A 98 -3.20 -3.21 19.12
N GLN A 99 -2.26 -3.96 19.69
CA GLN A 99 -2.50 -4.74 20.91
C GLN A 99 -2.70 -3.84 22.12
N ARG A 100 -1.88 -2.78 22.29
CA ARG A 100 -2.01 -1.84 23.42
C ARG A 100 -3.30 -1.03 23.43
N LEU A 101 -3.91 -0.79 22.26
CA LEU A 101 -5.21 -0.11 22.19
C LEU A 101 -6.36 -1.04 22.61
N HIS A 102 -6.20 -2.35 22.45
CA HIS A 102 -7.23 -3.35 22.75
C HIS A 102 -6.97 -4.14 24.06
N GLN A 103 -5.93 -3.75 24.82
CA GLN A 103 -5.74 -4.19 26.20
C GLN A 103 -6.56 -3.28 27.14
N GLU A 104 -7.22 -3.86 28.15
CA GLU A 104 -7.98 -3.12 29.16
C GLU A 104 -7.05 -2.12 29.88
N LYS A 105 -7.35 -0.82 29.75
CA LYS A 105 -6.56 0.26 30.35
C LYS A 105 -7.09 0.63 31.74
N THR A 106 -6.18 1.10 32.59
CA THR A 106 -6.52 1.71 33.89
C THR A 106 -6.82 3.20 33.71
N ASP A 107 -7.66 3.81 34.56
CA ASP A 107 -8.17 5.21 34.46
C ASP A 107 -7.11 6.31 34.19
N GLN A 108 -5.83 6.07 34.51
CA GLN A 108 -4.72 7.01 34.29
C GLN A 108 -4.17 7.00 32.85
N GLU A 109 -4.33 5.90 32.11
CA GLU A 109 -3.81 5.71 30.75
C GLU A 109 -4.80 6.18 29.66
N GLU A 110 -6.04 6.52 30.03
CA GLU A 110 -7.09 6.96 29.12
C GLU A 110 -6.83 8.35 28.51
N SER A 111 -6.19 9.26 29.24
CA SER A 111 -5.98 10.65 28.78
C SER A 111 -4.98 10.76 27.63
N ASP A 112 -3.84 10.07 27.72
CA ASP A 112 -2.82 10.07 26.65
C ASP A 112 -3.24 9.15 25.49
N ALA A 113 -3.97 8.07 25.80
CA ALA A 113 -4.58 7.19 24.81
C ALA A 113 -5.60 7.94 23.92
N ALA A 114 -6.46 8.78 24.48
CA ALA A 114 -7.55 9.43 23.75
C ALA A 114 -7.06 10.34 22.60
N ILE A 115 -5.91 11.02 22.78
CA ILE A 115 -5.31 11.86 21.73
C ILE A 115 -4.72 11.00 20.60
N LEU A 116 -4.06 9.89 20.94
CA LEU A 116 -3.53 8.90 19.99
C LEU A 116 -4.62 8.10 19.27
N GLN A 117 -5.71 7.80 19.98
CA GLN A 117 -6.84 6.98 19.56
C GLN A 117 -7.62 7.66 18.42
N SER A 118 -7.91 8.95 18.54
CA SER A 118 -8.62 9.71 17.49
C SER A 118 -7.83 9.88 16.19
N ALA A 119 -6.49 9.91 16.27
CA ALA A 119 -5.64 10.20 15.11
C ALA A 119 -5.24 8.92 14.35
N MET A 120 -5.34 7.73 14.95
CA MET A 120 -4.60 6.54 14.49
C MET A 120 -5.40 5.24 14.46
N GLU A 121 -6.67 5.27 14.85
CA GLU A 121 -7.60 4.17 14.66
C GLU A 121 -7.62 3.71 13.20
N THR A 122 -7.27 2.44 13.00
CA THR A 122 -7.70 1.69 11.84
C THR A 122 -8.72 0.70 12.37
N ASP A 123 -9.90 0.60 11.76
CA ASP A 123 -10.96 -0.24 12.36
C ASP A 123 -10.59 -1.75 12.40
N ILE A 124 -9.53 -2.16 11.69
CA ILE A 124 -8.97 -3.52 11.63
C ILE A 124 -7.45 -3.50 11.41
N ASP A 125 -6.79 -4.65 11.65
CA ASP A 125 -5.34 -4.84 11.56
C ASP A 125 -4.81 -5.45 10.25
N GLY A 126 -5.67 -5.59 9.23
CA GLY A 126 -5.26 -6.17 7.94
C GLY A 126 -6.41 -6.33 6.97
N ILE A 127 -6.13 -6.90 5.80
CA ILE A 127 -7.13 -7.21 4.77
C ILE A 127 -6.94 -8.62 4.22
N VAL A 128 -8.00 -9.19 3.66
CA VAL A 128 -7.95 -10.49 2.98
C VAL A 128 -8.17 -10.30 1.49
N LEU A 129 -7.23 -10.77 0.68
CA LEU A 129 -7.33 -10.79 -0.78
C LEU A 129 -7.53 -12.22 -1.30
N LEU A 130 -8.20 -12.37 -2.45
CA LEU A 130 -8.29 -13.64 -3.19
C LEU A 130 -7.12 -13.75 -4.17
N VAL A 131 -6.04 -14.38 -3.75
CA VAL A 131 -4.83 -14.61 -4.56
C VAL A 131 -4.83 -16.05 -5.04
N ASP A 132 -4.73 -16.26 -6.35
CA ASP A 132 -4.77 -17.60 -6.99
C ASP A 132 -5.94 -18.47 -6.52
N GLY A 133 -7.09 -17.82 -6.29
CA GLY A 133 -8.32 -18.46 -5.83
C GLY A 133 -8.37 -18.82 -4.35
N SER A 134 -7.32 -18.52 -3.58
CA SER A 134 -7.23 -18.73 -2.14
C SER A 134 -7.26 -17.41 -1.39
N ARG A 135 -7.84 -17.40 -0.19
CA ARG A 135 -7.83 -16.23 0.69
C ARG A 135 -6.45 -16.09 1.33
N LYS A 136 -5.82 -14.93 1.14
CA LYS A 136 -4.53 -14.58 1.73
C LYS A 136 -4.69 -13.32 2.57
N TYR A 137 -4.29 -13.40 3.83
CA TYR A 137 -4.31 -12.27 4.75
C TYR A 137 -3.04 -11.42 4.60
N PHE A 138 -3.22 -10.11 4.65
CA PHE A 138 -2.16 -9.12 4.62
C PHE A 138 -2.27 -8.26 5.87
N GLN A 139 -1.25 -8.29 6.72
CA GLN A 139 -1.22 -7.57 8.00
C GLN A 139 -0.86 -6.10 7.80
N GLY A 140 -1.44 -5.23 8.62
CA GLY A 140 -1.17 -3.79 8.67
C GLY A 140 -2.43 -2.96 8.55
N GLY A 141 -2.46 -1.82 9.22
CA GLY A 141 -3.59 -0.90 9.16
C GLY A 141 -3.65 -0.09 7.87
N ARG A 142 -4.76 0.64 7.67
CA ARG A 142 -5.02 1.54 6.54
C ARG A 142 -3.84 2.43 6.17
N LYS A 143 -3.15 3.02 7.16
CA LYS A 143 -2.03 3.96 6.94
C LYS A 143 -0.78 3.29 6.34
N SER A 144 -0.61 1.97 6.55
CA SER A 144 0.50 1.22 5.96
C SER A 144 0.42 1.17 4.43
N LEU A 145 -0.77 1.31 3.83
CA LEU A 145 -0.95 1.47 2.39
C LEU A 145 -0.15 2.63 1.79
N TYR A 146 0.20 3.63 2.60
CA TYR A 146 0.85 4.86 2.16
C TYR A 146 2.30 4.99 2.63
N TRP A 147 2.89 3.92 3.19
CA TRP A 147 4.29 3.96 3.63
C TRP A 147 5.26 4.21 2.47
N HIS A 148 4.97 3.70 1.28
CA HIS A 148 5.72 3.98 0.05
C HIS A 148 5.58 5.44 -0.43
N ARG A 149 4.69 6.23 0.16
CA ARG A 149 4.56 7.68 -0.07
C ARG A 149 5.15 8.52 1.06
N LYS A 150 5.90 7.87 1.96
CA LYS A 150 6.46 8.48 3.15
C LYS A 150 5.38 9.14 4.02
N PHE A 151 4.28 8.44 4.27
CA PHE A 151 3.31 8.83 5.31
C PHE A 151 4.05 9.19 6.61
N PRO A 152 3.60 10.19 7.40
CA PRO A 152 4.38 10.72 8.53
C PRO A 152 4.91 9.64 9.46
N SER A 153 4.06 8.69 9.80
CA SER A 153 4.39 7.57 10.69
C SER A 153 5.04 6.36 9.99
N ALA A 154 5.61 6.51 8.80
CA ALA A 154 6.29 5.41 8.11
C ALA A 154 7.78 5.41 8.48
N PRO A 155 8.37 4.27 8.88
CA PRO A 155 9.82 4.19 9.09
C PRO A 155 10.56 4.59 7.81
N ARG A 156 11.60 5.43 7.93
CA ARG A 156 12.25 6.05 6.76
C ARG A 156 12.85 5.03 5.81
N ILE A 157 13.51 4.01 6.36
CA ILE A 157 14.12 2.92 5.59
C ILE A 157 13.07 2.07 4.88
N VAL A 158 11.94 1.78 5.53
CA VAL A 158 10.80 1.04 4.92
C VAL A 158 10.23 1.83 3.75
N ALA A 159 9.95 3.12 3.95
CA ALA A 159 9.49 3.99 2.89
C ALA A 159 10.48 4.02 1.71
N CYS A 160 11.78 4.09 1.99
CA CYS A 160 12.86 4.06 0.98
C CYS A 160 12.84 2.77 0.14
N PHE A 161 12.73 1.60 0.79
CA PHE A 161 12.62 0.32 0.08
C PHE A 161 11.36 0.21 -0.76
N LEU A 162 10.21 0.61 -0.23
CA LEU A 162 8.95 0.54 -0.96
C LEU A 162 8.90 1.51 -2.15
N MET A 163 9.44 2.72 -1.99
CA MET A 163 9.60 3.69 -3.08
C MET A 163 10.53 3.16 -4.17
N THR A 164 11.63 2.53 -3.76
CA THR A 164 12.60 1.92 -4.67
C THR A 164 11.97 0.76 -5.44
N LEU A 165 11.15 -0.07 -4.77
CA LEU A 165 10.37 -1.13 -5.42
C LEU A 165 9.35 -0.56 -6.40
N GLU A 166 8.61 0.47 -6.02
CA GLU A 166 7.64 1.12 -6.90
C GLU A 166 8.33 1.65 -8.18
N ASN A 167 9.45 2.35 -8.03
CA ASN A 167 10.24 2.83 -9.17
C ASN A 167 10.83 1.68 -10.01
N TRP A 168 11.27 0.59 -9.38
CA TRP A 168 11.72 -0.61 -10.08
C TRP A 168 10.62 -1.21 -10.96
N LEU A 169 9.38 -1.23 -10.48
CA LEU A 169 8.23 -1.72 -11.25
C LEU A 169 7.92 -0.81 -12.45
N TYR A 170 8.03 0.51 -12.29
CA TYR A 170 7.85 1.45 -13.40
C TYR A 170 8.98 1.39 -14.44
N SER A 171 10.19 1.00 -14.04
CA SER A 171 11.34 0.92 -14.95
C SER A 171 11.41 -0.39 -15.75
N ARG A 172 10.50 -1.34 -15.50
CA ARG A 172 10.48 -2.63 -16.21
C ARG A 172 10.27 -2.41 -17.71
N PRO A 173 11.06 -3.08 -18.56
CA PRO A 173 11.08 -2.77 -19.99
C PRO A 173 9.87 -3.34 -20.77
N THR A 174 9.16 -4.32 -20.20
CA THR A 174 8.05 -5.01 -20.86
C THR A 174 6.96 -5.37 -19.86
N MET A 175 5.72 -5.55 -20.35
CA MET A 175 4.62 -6.04 -19.51
C MET A 175 4.94 -7.40 -18.89
N VAL A 176 5.52 -8.34 -19.64
CA VAL A 176 5.92 -9.66 -19.12
C VAL A 176 6.88 -9.52 -17.93
N ALA A 177 7.81 -8.57 -17.99
CA ALA A 177 8.73 -8.29 -16.91
C ALA A 177 8.02 -7.70 -15.67
N ILE A 178 6.97 -6.88 -15.86
CA ILE A 178 6.11 -6.37 -14.77
C ILE A 178 5.30 -7.52 -14.17
N GLU A 179 4.68 -8.34 -15.01
CA GLU A 179 3.86 -9.49 -14.61
C GLU A 179 4.66 -10.46 -13.74
N HIS A 180 5.91 -10.76 -14.13
CA HIS A 180 6.84 -11.56 -13.33
C HIS A 180 7.10 -10.95 -11.94
N SER A 181 7.42 -9.65 -11.88
CA SER A 181 7.66 -8.95 -10.61
C SER A 181 6.41 -8.96 -9.73
N VAL A 182 5.23 -8.74 -10.30
CA VAL A 182 3.95 -8.78 -9.58
C VAL A 182 3.68 -10.16 -9.00
N SER A 183 3.92 -11.24 -9.76
CA SER A 183 3.78 -12.61 -9.26
C SER A 183 4.72 -12.89 -8.08
N LEU A 184 5.97 -12.44 -8.16
CA LEU A 184 6.92 -12.57 -7.04
C LEU A 184 6.44 -11.77 -5.82
N ILE A 185 5.98 -10.54 -5.99
CA ILE A 185 5.44 -9.74 -4.89
C ILE A 185 4.23 -10.45 -4.26
N LEU A 186 3.24 -10.89 -5.04
CA LEU A 186 2.07 -11.56 -4.50
C LEU A 186 2.39 -12.88 -3.79
N LYS A 187 3.43 -13.60 -4.24
CA LYS A 187 3.95 -14.81 -3.59
C LYS A 187 4.53 -14.48 -2.20
N HIS A 188 5.41 -13.48 -2.11
CA HIS A 188 6.16 -13.17 -0.88
C HIS A 188 5.46 -12.19 0.08
N ALA A 189 4.64 -11.27 -0.45
CA ALA A 189 3.97 -10.22 0.32
C ALA A 189 2.91 -10.79 1.25
N ASP A 190 2.89 -10.28 2.47
CA ASP A 190 1.92 -10.58 3.53
C ASP A 190 1.64 -9.33 4.38
N THR A 191 2.04 -8.16 3.90
CA THR A 191 1.79 -6.88 4.55
C THR A 191 1.03 -5.93 3.63
N VAL A 192 0.20 -5.09 4.22
CA VAL A 192 -0.56 -4.04 3.54
C VAL A 192 0.35 -2.99 2.91
N ALA A 193 1.56 -2.81 3.43
CA ALA A 193 2.56 -1.90 2.85
C ALA A 193 2.95 -2.27 1.40
N LEU A 194 3.13 -3.56 1.12
CA LEU A 194 3.37 -4.05 -0.25
C LEU A 194 2.13 -3.96 -1.13
N VAL A 195 0.92 -4.11 -0.56
CA VAL A 195 -0.33 -3.88 -1.29
C VAL A 195 -0.42 -2.43 -1.77
N GLY A 196 0.02 -1.45 -0.97
CA GLY A 196 0.11 -0.03 -1.36
C GLY A 196 0.93 0.23 -2.64
N VAL A 197 2.05 -0.48 -2.78
CA VAL A 197 2.88 -0.43 -4.00
C VAL A 197 2.14 -1.03 -5.20
N LEU A 198 1.50 -2.20 -5.02
CA LEU A 198 0.71 -2.83 -6.09
C LEU A 198 -0.50 -1.98 -6.53
N ILE A 199 -1.13 -1.25 -5.60
CA ILE A 199 -2.20 -0.30 -5.93
C ILE A 199 -1.66 0.83 -6.82
N SER A 200 -0.48 1.36 -6.50
CA SER A 200 0.13 2.42 -7.32
C SER A 200 0.46 1.93 -8.72
N LEU A 201 0.95 0.69 -8.82
CA LEU A 201 1.15 0.02 -10.10
C LEU A 201 -0.17 -0.20 -10.87
N ALA A 202 -1.23 -0.65 -10.20
CA ALA A 202 -2.55 -0.84 -10.81
C ALA A 202 -3.14 0.47 -11.33
N LYS A 203 -2.92 1.60 -10.62
CA LYS A 203 -3.34 2.93 -11.07
C LYS A 203 -2.55 3.38 -12.32
N CYS A 204 -1.27 3.00 -12.42
CA CYS A 204 -0.42 3.27 -13.57
C CYS A 204 -0.77 2.38 -14.79
N HIS A 205 -1.02 1.09 -14.54
CA HIS A 205 -1.39 0.10 -15.55
C HIS A 205 -2.72 -0.60 -15.22
N PRO A 206 -3.87 0.07 -15.44
CA PRO A 206 -5.20 -0.45 -15.09
C PRO A 206 -5.51 -1.85 -15.60
N ASN A 207 -4.99 -2.22 -16.78
CA ASN A 207 -5.26 -3.53 -17.39
C ASN A 207 -4.78 -4.70 -16.52
N LEU A 208 -3.80 -4.49 -15.62
CA LEU A 208 -3.36 -5.53 -14.67
C LEU A 208 -4.48 -5.95 -13.71
N LEU A 209 -5.47 -5.10 -13.45
CA LEU A 209 -6.63 -5.44 -12.62
C LEU A 209 -7.56 -6.48 -13.28
N THR A 210 -7.40 -6.74 -14.58
CA THR A 210 -8.19 -7.78 -15.26
C THR A 210 -7.63 -9.19 -15.03
N ASN A 211 -6.34 -9.28 -14.67
CA ASN A 211 -5.63 -10.53 -14.47
C ASN A 211 -4.88 -10.59 -13.13
N LEU A 212 -3.61 -10.22 -13.08
CA LEU A 212 -2.67 -10.47 -11.98
C LEU A 212 -2.98 -9.63 -10.75
N LEU A 213 -3.44 -8.39 -10.93
CA LEU A 213 -3.82 -7.49 -9.83
C LEU A 213 -5.32 -7.51 -9.56
N LEU A 214 -6.08 -8.41 -10.18
CA LEU A 214 -7.47 -8.65 -9.81
C LEU A 214 -7.68 -8.92 -8.30
N PRO A 215 -6.75 -9.58 -7.56
CA PRO A 215 -6.88 -9.71 -6.10
C PRO A 215 -7.10 -8.39 -5.36
N LEU A 216 -6.63 -7.25 -5.88
CA LEU A 216 -6.87 -5.93 -5.28
C LEU A 216 -8.36 -5.54 -5.32
N VAL A 217 -9.13 -6.04 -6.28
CA VAL A 217 -10.57 -5.81 -6.41
C VAL A 217 -11.36 -6.75 -5.49
N SER A 218 -10.74 -7.79 -4.93
CA SER A 218 -11.48 -8.78 -4.14
C SER A 218 -11.74 -8.35 -2.70
N SER A 219 -11.17 -7.24 -2.22
CA SER A 219 -11.37 -6.78 -0.84
C SER A 219 -12.23 -5.52 -0.81
N ILE A 220 -13.43 -5.65 -0.23
CA ILE A 220 -14.34 -4.52 -0.06
C ILE A 220 -13.79 -3.50 0.94
N GLN A 221 -13.10 -4.01 1.96
CA GLN A 221 -12.44 -3.22 2.98
C GLN A 221 -11.31 -2.35 2.42
N LEU A 222 -10.58 -2.86 1.42
CA LEU A 222 -9.59 -2.07 0.72
C LEU A 222 -10.23 -0.88 0.00
N PHE A 223 -11.39 -1.05 -0.63
CA PHE A 223 -12.11 0.07 -1.25
C PHE A 223 -12.61 1.08 -0.21
N ILE A 224 -13.09 0.63 0.95
CA ILE A 224 -13.44 1.52 2.06
C ILE A 224 -12.23 2.36 2.48
N TRP A 225 -11.08 1.71 2.69
CA TRP A 225 -9.84 2.38 3.05
C TRP A 225 -9.37 3.42 2.04
N LEU A 226 -9.61 3.17 0.75
CA LEU A 226 -9.27 4.10 -0.32
C LEU A 226 -10.27 5.24 -0.48
N GLU A 227 -11.52 5.13 0.00
CA GLU A 227 -12.42 6.29 0.11
C GLU A 227 -11.84 7.35 1.06
N PHE A 228 -11.18 6.92 2.14
CA PHE A 228 -10.52 7.82 3.08
C PHE A 228 -9.25 8.48 2.51
N GLU A 229 -8.67 7.95 1.42
CA GLU A 229 -7.54 8.59 0.71
C GLU A 229 -7.88 10.02 0.26
N GLN A 230 -9.13 10.24 -0.17
CA GLN A 230 -9.61 11.56 -0.62
C GLN A 230 -9.88 12.52 0.54
N ILE A 231 -10.22 11.98 1.72
CA ILE A 231 -10.55 12.75 2.92
C ILE A 231 -9.27 13.22 3.61
N ASP A 232 -8.24 12.38 3.64
CA ASP A 232 -6.96 12.67 4.30
C ASP A 232 -6.10 13.72 3.55
N GLN A 233 -6.61 14.29 2.45
CA GLN A 233 -5.99 15.31 1.57
C GLN A 233 -4.53 15.03 1.16
N GLY A 234 -4.06 13.79 1.31
CA GLY A 234 -2.64 13.55 1.51
C GLY A 234 -2.10 12.47 0.60
N GLN A 235 -1.30 12.93 -0.37
CA GLN A 235 -0.35 12.07 -1.09
C GLN A 235 1.06 12.68 -1.17
N ASP A 236 1.26 13.90 -0.66
CA ASP A 236 2.51 14.66 -0.73
C ASP A 236 3.24 14.69 0.64
N TYR A 237 3.22 13.60 1.41
CA TYR A 237 3.80 13.56 2.76
C TYR A 237 5.34 13.62 2.80
N ALA A 238 6.01 13.48 1.65
CA ALA A 238 7.46 13.33 1.57
C ALA A 238 8.27 14.63 1.80
N PHE A 239 7.63 15.80 1.92
CA PHE A 239 8.33 17.10 1.83
C PHE A 239 8.54 17.86 3.14
N ASP A 240 7.93 17.44 4.25
CA ASP A 240 8.03 18.18 5.51
C ASP A 240 9.25 17.78 6.38
N SER A 241 10.13 16.90 5.87
CA SER A 241 11.33 16.53 6.63
C SER A 241 12.44 17.57 6.47
N ILE A 242 13.02 18.01 7.60
CA ILE A 242 14.21 18.88 7.66
C ILE A 242 15.37 18.31 6.80
N GLY A 243 15.43 16.98 6.62
CA GLY A 243 16.40 16.29 5.78
C GLY A 243 16.29 16.61 4.28
N ALA A 244 15.10 16.93 3.77
CA ALA A 244 14.90 17.27 2.35
C ALA A 244 15.62 18.57 1.94
N GLN A 245 16.01 19.41 2.90
CA GLN A 245 16.81 20.61 2.66
C GLN A 245 18.29 20.31 2.36
N LYS A 246 18.77 19.10 2.70
CA LYS A 246 20.14 18.65 2.43
C LYS A 246 20.34 18.11 1.00
N LEU A 247 19.25 17.76 0.31
CA LEU A 247 19.31 17.31 -1.08
C LEU A 247 19.70 18.47 -2.01
N SER A 248 20.36 18.13 -3.11
CA SER A 248 20.51 19.08 -4.22
C SER A 248 19.13 19.51 -4.75
N LYS A 249 19.08 20.65 -5.47
CA LYS A 249 17.82 21.14 -6.04
C LYS A 249 17.24 20.13 -7.02
N GLU A 250 18.12 19.48 -7.77
CA GLU A 250 17.82 18.47 -8.77
C GLU A 250 17.22 17.22 -8.12
N GLU A 251 17.88 16.64 -7.11
CA GLU A 251 17.38 15.46 -6.38
C GLU A 251 16.03 15.73 -5.70
N ARG A 252 15.87 16.93 -5.13
CA ARG A 252 14.59 17.33 -4.53
C ARG A 252 13.48 17.45 -5.58
N GLN A 253 13.80 17.97 -6.76
CA GLN A 253 12.85 18.09 -7.86
C GLN A 253 12.44 16.71 -8.39
N GLU A 254 13.39 15.79 -8.57
CA GLU A 254 13.08 14.41 -8.97
C GLU A 254 12.19 13.70 -7.95
N LEU A 255 12.45 13.90 -6.64
CA LEU A 255 11.62 13.37 -5.58
C LEU A 255 10.19 13.95 -5.63
N LEU A 256 10.05 15.26 -5.87
CA LEU A 256 8.77 15.94 -6.07
C LEU A 256 8.00 15.35 -7.24
N GLU A 257 8.67 15.14 -8.37
CA GLU A 257 8.06 14.56 -9.57
C GLU A 257 7.59 13.12 -9.35
N PHE A 258 8.40 12.31 -8.66
CA PHE A 258 8.01 10.96 -8.29
C PHE A 258 6.78 10.94 -7.36
N GLN A 259 6.72 11.87 -6.40
CA GLN A 259 5.57 11.91 -5.49
C GLN A 259 4.28 12.38 -6.17
N LYS A 260 4.41 13.25 -7.18
CA LYS A 260 3.31 13.87 -7.94
C LYS A 260 2.99 13.17 -9.27
N LEU A 261 3.41 11.91 -9.44
CA LEU A 261 3.09 11.13 -10.64
C LEU A 261 1.58 11.13 -10.92
N GLN A 262 1.19 11.41 -12.16
CA GLN A 262 -0.21 11.68 -12.54
C GLN A 262 -1.20 10.58 -12.11
N HIS A 263 -0.83 9.31 -12.26
CA HIS A 263 -1.73 8.18 -11.93
C HIS A 263 -2.07 8.07 -10.45
N ARG A 264 -1.30 8.73 -9.57
CA ARG A 264 -1.52 8.75 -8.12
C ARG A 264 -2.84 9.42 -7.74
N TYR A 265 -3.33 10.34 -8.56
CA TYR A 265 -4.59 11.04 -8.36
C TYR A 265 -5.81 10.27 -8.89
N ASN A 266 -5.63 9.17 -9.64
CA ASN A 266 -6.73 8.39 -10.21
C ASN A 266 -7.33 7.45 -9.14
N PRO A 267 -8.61 7.55 -8.75
CA PRO A 267 -9.17 6.68 -7.71
C PRO A 267 -9.24 5.22 -8.18
N LEU A 268 -8.62 4.28 -7.44
CA LEU A 268 -8.60 2.86 -7.80
C LEU A 268 -10.02 2.28 -7.93
N LEU A 269 -10.92 2.68 -7.03
CA LEU A 269 -12.32 2.26 -7.05
C LEU A 269 -13.01 2.63 -8.38
N GLN A 270 -12.76 3.84 -8.90
CA GLN A 270 -13.33 4.27 -10.19
C GLN A 270 -12.75 3.45 -11.35
N ILE A 271 -11.44 3.19 -11.32
CA ILE A 271 -10.79 2.33 -12.32
C ILE A 271 -11.40 0.93 -12.29
N ALA A 272 -11.51 0.32 -11.11
CA ALA A 272 -12.07 -1.02 -10.95
C ALA A 272 -13.52 -1.10 -11.42
N LEU A 273 -14.37 -0.14 -11.03
CA LEU A 273 -15.76 -0.03 -11.49
C LEU A 273 -15.85 0.10 -13.01
N GLN A 274 -15.01 0.93 -13.62
CA GLN A 274 -15.00 1.09 -15.07
C GLN A 274 -14.67 -0.24 -15.77
N LEU A 275 -13.60 -0.93 -15.35
CA LEU A 275 -13.23 -2.23 -15.92
C LEU A 275 -14.33 -3.29 -15.73
N TRP A 276 -15.07 -3.21 -14.63
CA TRP A 276 -16.17 -4.10 -14.29
C TRP A 276 -17.40 -3.88 -15.18
N LEU A 277 -17.79 -2.62 -15.37
CA LEU A 277 -18.94 -2.24 -16.21
C LEU A 277 -18.64 -2.43 -17.70
N GLU A 278 -17.40 -2.23 -18.14
CA GLU A 278 -16.95 -2.48 -19.51
C GLU A 278 -16.73 -3.97 -19.83
N GLU A 279 -17.04 -4.87 -18.89
CA GLU A 279 -16.87 -6.33 -19.04
C GLU A 279 -15.43 -6.78 -19.35
N LYS A 280 -14.43 -5.98 -18.98
CA LYS A 280 -13.02 -6.32 -19.18
C LYS A 280 -12.53 -7.38 -18.20
N ILE A 281 -13.22 -7.54 -17.08
CA ILE A 281 -12.98 -8.62 -16.12
C ILE A 281 -13.92 -9.78 -16.47
N PRO A 282 -13.41 -11.02 -16.66
CA PRO A 282 -14.24 -12.17 -17.02
C PRO A 282 -15.40 -12.41 -16.03
N PRO A 283 -16.62 -12.72 -16.52
CA PRO A 283 -17.81 -12.91 -15.69
C PRO A 283 -17.61 -13.91 -14.55
N GLU A 284 -16.98 -15.06 -14.82
CA GLU A 284 -16.69 -16.09 -13.82
C GLU A 284 -15.89 -15.54 -12.63
N ARG A 285 -14.93 -14.66 -12.90
CA ARG A 285 -14.09 -14.03 -11.88
C ARG A 285 -14.87 -12.97 -11.10
N THR A 286 -15.68 -12.16 -11.79
CA THR A 286 -16.55 -11.18 -11.14
C THR A 286 -17.56 -11.83 -10.22
N SER A 287 -18.22 -12.92 -10.65
CA SER A 287 -19.16 -13.68 -9.83
C SER A 287 -18.50 -14.27 -8.60
N LYS A 288 -17.28 -14.82 -8.74
CA LYS A 288 -16.52 -15.34 -7.59
C LYS A 288 -16.19 -14.24 -6.58
N ILE A 289 -15.80 -13.05 -7.03
CA ILE A 289 -15.52 -11.91 -6.15
C ILE A 289 -16.79 -11.46 -5.42
N LEU A 290 -17.92 -11.28 -6.13
CA LEU A 290 -19.18 -10.89 -5.52
C LEU A 290 -19.68 -11.92 -4.50
N GLN A 291 -19.54 -13.21 -4.82
CA GLN A 291 -19.89 -14.27 -3.89
C GLN A 291 -18.99 -14.24 -2.64
N ASP A 292 -17.69 -14.02 -2.79
CA ASP A 292 -16.78 -13.88 -1.63
C ASP A 292 -17.11 -12.63 -0.81
N TRP A 293 -17.54 -11.54 -1.47
CA TRP A 293 -18.01 -10.35 -0.78
C TRP A 293 -19.22 -10.63 0.10
N ASP A 294 -20.24 -11.24 -0.49
CA ASP A 294 -21.52 -11.50 0.17
C ASP A 294 -21.40 -12.55 1.30
N THR A 295 -20.52 -13.53 1.13
CA THR A 295 -20.38 -14.66 2.08
C THR A 295 -19.29 -14.47 3.12
N TYR A 296 -18.31 -13.60 2.88
CA TYR A 296 -17.12 -13.50 3.74
C TYR A 296 -16.66 -12.06 3.97
N GLN A 297 -16.33 -11.29 2.93
CA GLN A 297 -15.65 -10.00 3.12
C GLN A 297 -16.51 -8.98 3.86
N ILE A 298 -17.82 -8.90 3.56
CA ILE A 298 -18.72 -7.97 4.26
C ILE A 298 -18.76 -8.29 5.76
N GLY A 299 -18.73 -9.57 6.14
CA GLY A 299 -18.69 -9.98 7.55
C GLY A 299 -17.37 -9.62 8.27
N LEU A 300 -16.30 -9.32 7.55
CA LEU A 300 -15.04 -8.83 8.13
C LEU A 300 -15.01 -7.31 8.31
N VAL A 301 -15.93 -6.57 7.69
CA VAL A 301 -15.97 -5.12 7.80
C VAL A 301 -16.52 -4.74 9.19
N PRO A 302 -15.89 -3.82 9.91
CA PRO A 302 -16.41 -3.35 11.20
C PRO A 302 -17.77 -2.67 11.07
N ASP A 303 -18.59 -2.77 12.13
CA ASP A 303 -19.97 -2.25 12.15
C ASP A 303 -20.07 -0.78 11.73
N VAL A 304 -19.12 0.06 12.16
CA VAL A 304 -19.03 1.49 11.80
C VAL A 304 -18.90 1.74 10.29
N SER A 305 -18.37 0.76 9.55
CA SER A 305 -18.10 0.81 8.12
C SER A 305 -19.04 -0.10 7.30
N GLN A 306 -19.96 -0.85 7.94
CA GLN A 306 -20.88 -1.78 7.26
C GLN A 306 -21.75 -1.09 6.20
N TYR A 307 -22.28 0.10 6.50
CA TYR A 307 -23.06 0.86 5.53
C TYR A 307 -22.24 1.20 4.27
N ARG A 308 -20.95 1.55 4.42
CA ARG A 308 -20.05 1.82 3.29
C ARG A 308 -19.81 0.56 2.47
N ALA A 309 -19.62 -0.59 3.13
CA ALA A 309 -19.46 -1.88 2.47
C ALA A 309 -20.69 -2.22 1.61
N LEU A 310 -21.89 -2.15 2.18
CA LEU A 310 -23.14 -2.44 1.45
C LEU A 310 -23.36 -1.48 0.27
N ARG A 311 -23.04 -0.19 0.44
CA ARG A 311 -23.08 0.79 -0.63
C ARG A 311 -22.08 0.46 -1.75
N LEU A 312 -20.84 0.13 -1.41
CA LEU A 312 -19.82 -0.26 -2.40
C LEU A 312 -20.25 -1.54 -3.13
N ARG A 313 -20.75 -2.53 -2.40
CA ARG A 313 -21.26 -3.79 -2.97
C ARG A 313 -22.35 -3.54 -4.01
N SER A 314 -23.25 -2.58 -3.78
CA SER A 314 -24.33 -2.27 -4.71
C SER A 314 -23.82 -1.61 -6.00
N TRP A 315 -22.71 -0.87 -5.97
CA TRP A 315 -22.10 -0.29 -7.17
C TRP A 315 -21.55 -1.33 -8.13
N PHE A 316 -21.15 -2.52 -7.64
CA PHE A 316 -20.66 -3.60 -8.50
C PHE A 316 -21.77 -4.53 -9.00
N ASP A 317 -23.03 -4.27 -8.61
CA ASP A 317 -24.20 -4.93 -9.17
C ASP A 317 -24.72 -4.16 -10.38
N ARG A 318 -24.70 -4.80 -11.55
CA ARG A 318 -25.11 -4.20 -12.82
C ARG A 318 -26.58 -3.85 -12.88
N VAL A 319 -27.43 -4.54 -12.12
CA VAL A 319 -28.88 -4.24 -12.07
C VAL A 319 -29.11 -2.82 -11.54
N ASN A 320 -28.16 -2.29 -10.76
CA ASN A 320 -28.22 -0.94 -10.23
C ASN A 320 -27.72 0.12 -11.22
N TRP A 321 -27.42 -0.21 -12.49
CA TRP A 321 -26.96 0.77 -13.47
C TRP A 321 -27.92 0.88 -14.64
N ASN A 322 -28.32 2.11 -14.98
CA ASN A 322 -29.10 2.39 -16.17
C ASN A 322 -28.17 2.82 -17.32
N VAL A 323 -28.36 2.20 -18.49
CA VAL A 323 -27.68 2.61 -19.72
C VAL A 323 -28.44 3.80 -20.30
N ILE A 324 -27.81 4.97 -20.39
CA ILE A 324 -28.38 6.13 -21.10
C ILE A 324 -27.79 6.17 -22.52
N GLU A 325 -28.65 6.38 -23.52
CA GLU A 325 -28.40 6.26 -24.97
C GLU A 325 -27.30 7.17 -25.57
N ASP A 326 -26.57 7.95 -24.77
CA ASP A 326 -25.46 8.83 -25.21
C ASP A 326 -24.07 8.35 -24.75
N GLY A 327 -23.93 7.06 -24.43
CA GLY A 327 -22.65 6.48 -23.98
C GLY A 327 -22.22 6.93 -22.58
N ARG A 328 -23.12 7.57 -21.82
CA ARG A 328 -22.91 7.94 -20.41
C ARG A 328 -23.70 6.99 -19.53
N VAL A 329 -23.00 6.22 -18.71
CA VAL A 329 -23.62 5.41 -17.67
C VAL A 329 -23.91 6.33 -16.47
N VAL A 330 -25.17 6.41 -16.04
CA VAL A 330 -25.60 7.24 -14.90
C VAL A 330 -26.04 6.34 -13.76
N ILE A 331 -25.60 6.69 -12.55
CA ILE A 331 -25.98 6.05 -11.30
C ILE A 331 -27.44 6.43 -10.99
N PRO A 332 -28.36 5.47 -10.84
CA PRO A 332 -29.62 5.71 -10.15
C PRO A 332 -29.38 5.42 -8.66
N PHE A 333 -29.23 6.43 -7.80
CA PHE A 333 -29.65 6.25 -6.41
C PHE A 333 -30.24 7.53 -5.84
N SER A 334 -31.50 7.40 -5.41
CA SER A 334 -32.24 8.39 -4.64
C SER A 334 -31.71 8.50 -3.21
N SER A 335 -31.99 9.66 -2.61
CA SER A 335 -31.76 10.08 -1.23
C SER A 335 -30.33 10.45 -0.82
N SER A 336 -30.02 11.73 -1.08
CA SER A 336 -29.32 12.65 -0.17
C SER A 336 -27.87 12.34 0.19
N ILE A 337 -26.96 12.62 -0.75
CA ILE A 337 -25.85 13.59 -0.62
C ILE A 337 -25.15 13.62 -1.99
N THR A 338 -25.13 14.80 -2.58
CA THR A 338 -24.73 15.07 -3.96
C THR A 338 -23.24 14.81 -4.18
N TYR A 339 -22.88 13.68 -4.79
CA TYR A 339 -21.63 13.53 -5.55
C TYR A 339 -21.98 13.07 -6.97
N LEU A 340 -21.98 14.01 -7.91
CA LEU A 340 -22.06 13.75 -9.34
C LEU A 340 -20.77 13.06 -9.80
N ILE A 341 -20.74 11.73 -9.73
CA ILE A 341 -19.72 10.94 -10.45
C ILE A 341 -20.07 11.05 -11.94
N THR A 342 -19.42 12.00 -12.62
CA THR A 342 -19.56 12.15 -14.07
C THR A 342 -18.54 11.23 -14.73
N LEU A 343 -18.92 9.97 -14.99
CA LEU A 343 -18.12 9.06 -15.80
C LEU A 343 -18.18 9.55 -17.27
N LYS A 344 -17.18 10.32 -17.71
CA LYS A 344 -16.99 10.63 -19.14
C LYS A 344 -16.39 9.40 -19.83
N LEU A 345 -17.25 8.49 -20.28
CA LEU A 345 -16.87 7.40 -21.17
C LEU A 345 -16.56 7.96 -22.57
N MET A 346 -15.29 7.85 -22.98
CA MET A 346 -14.92 7.88 -24.40
C MET A 346 -14.82 6.44 -24.90
N LEU A 347 -15.93 5.90 -25.41
CA LEU A 347 -15.90 4.72 -26.28
C LEU A 347 -16.29 5.16 -27.69
N LYS A 348 -15.26 5.33 -28.52
CA LYS A 348 -15.38 5.40 -29.97
C LYS A 348 -16.02 4.10 -30.44
N LEU A 349 -17.21 4.23 -31.00
CA LEU A 349 -17.96 3.19 -31.70
C LEU A 349 -17.04 2.39 -32.64
N ARG A 350 -16.97 1.07 -32.42
CA ARG A 350 -16.76 0.13 -33.52
C ARG A 350 -18.02 0.15 -34.38
N LEU A 351 -17.95 0.91 -35.46
CA LEU A 351 -18.71 0.68 -36.68
C LEU A 351 -17.71 0.70 -37.84
N HIS A 352 -17.10 -0.47 -38.07
CA HIS A 352 -16.99 -1.11 -39.37
C HIS A 352 -16.56 -2.57 -39.20
#